data_AF-A0AAW9HWK6-F1
#
_entry.id   AF-A0AAW9HWK6-F1
#
_cell.length_a   1.000
_cell.length_b   1.000
_cell.length_c   1.000
_cell.angle_alpha   90.00
_cell.angle_beta   90.00
_cell.angle_gamma   90.00
#
_symmetry.space_group_name_H-M   'P 1'
#
loop_
_entity.id
_entity.type
_entity.pdbx_description
1 polymer ?
#
loop_
_entity_poly.entity_id
_entity_poly.type
_entity_poly.pdbx_seq_one_letter_code
_entity_poly.pdbx_strand_id
1 'polypeptide(L)' 'MTTPLLLLRACQIGIPIADMDLISIGLLLDMWTEKANDSASYRRLATQEDFDRF' A
#
# COMPACT_ATOMS: atom_id res chain seq x y z
N MET A 1 -6.06 14.05 4.51
CA MET A 1 -6.76 13.01 3.72
C MET A 1 -8.25 13.29 3.81
N THR A 2 -8.98 13.37 2.69
CA THR A 2 -10.44 13.59 2.69
C THR A 2 -11.15 12.28 2.37
N THR A 3 -12.40 12.12 2.81
CA THR A 3 -13.19 10.91 2.56
C THR A 3 -13.28 10.54 1.08
N PRO A 4 -13.52 11.47 0.13
CA PRO A 4 -13.53 11.14 -1.30
C PRO A 4 -12.18 10.59 -1.79
N LEU A 5 -11.07 11.14 -1.30
CA LEU A 5 -9.74 10.66 -1.69
C LEU A 5 -9.46 9.27 -1.12
N LEU A 6 -9.89 8.98 0.12
CA LEU A 6 -9.78 7.65 0.72
C LEU A 6 -10.54 6.58 -0.09
N LEU A 7 -11.80 6.87 -0.45
CA LEU A 7 -12.61 5.96 -1.28
C LEU A 7 -11.99 5.74 -2.65
N LEU A 8 -11.46 6.80 -3.27
CA LEU A 8 -10.72 6.67 -4.54
C LEU A 8 -9.50 5.76 -4.38
N ARG A 9 -8.74 5.88 -3.28
CA ARG A 9 -7.58 5.00 -3.03
C ARG A 9 -8.02 3.54 -2.85
N ALA A 10 -9.10 3.29 -2.11
CA ALA A 10 -9.69 1.94 -1.98
C ALA A 10 -9.96 1.32 -3.36
N CYS A 11 -10.69 2.04 -4.21
CA CYS A 11 -11.02 1.58 -5.56
C CYS A 11 -9.76 1.36 -6.43
N GLN A 12 -8.76 2.24 -6.33
CA GLN A 12 -7.52 2.14 -7.11
C GLN A 12 -6.70 0.90 -6.76
N ILE A 13 -6.79 0.40 -5.53
CA ILE A 13 -6.11 -0.82 -5.10
C ILE A 13 -7.03 -2.06 -5.15
N GLY A 14 -8.24 -1.91 -5.70
CA GLY A 14 -9.17 -3.01 -5.93
C GLY A 14 -9.97 -3.44 -4.70
N ILE A 15 -10.05 -2.60 -3.67
CA ILE A 15 -10.86 -2.87 -2.48
C ILE A 15 -12.29 -2.38 -2.74
N PRO A 16 -13.30 -3.27 -2.69
CA PRO A 16 -14.69 -2.86 -2.75
C PRO A 16 -15.05 -1.96 -1.57
N ILE A 17 -15.82 -0.90 -1.80
CA ILE A 17 -16.25 0.01 -0.73
C ILE A 17 -17.06 -0.74 0.34
N ALA A 18 -17.80 -1.77 -0.05
CA ALA A 18 -18.57 -2.61 0.86
C ALA A 18 -17.71 -3.40 1.86
N ASP A 19 -16.44 -3.68 1.53
CA ASP A 19 -15.53 -4.44 2.37
C ASP A 19 -14.67 -3.54 3.27
N MET A 20 -14.84 -2.21 3.17
CA MET A 20 -14.04 -1.25 3.95
C MET A 20 -14.27 -1.36 5.47
N ASP A 21 -15.39 -1.92 5.90
CA ASP A 21 -15.70 -2.16 7.31
C ASP A 21 -14.77 -3.21 7.95
N LEU A 22 -14.10 -4.03 7.12
CA LEU A 22 -13.18 -5.09 7.55
C LEU A 22 -11.74 -4.61 7.70
N ILE A 23 -11.42 -3.38 7.28
CA ILE A 23 -10.06 -2.86 7.26
C ILE A 23 -9.98 -1.48 7.91
N SER A 24 -8.85 -1.18 8.54
CA SER A 24 -8.60 0.15 9.07
C SER A 24 -8.15 1.11 7.96
N ILE A 25 -8.37 2.41 8.18
CA ILE A 25 -7.83 3.46 7.30
C ILE A 25 -6.31 3.34 7.19
N GLY A 26 -5.62 2.97 8.28
CA GLY A 26 -4.17 2.76 8.29
C GLY A 26 -3.75 1.64 7.34
N LEU A 27 -4.41 0.48 7.44
CA LEU A 27 -4.09 -0.67 6.59
C LEU A 27 -4.31 -0.37 5.09
N LEU A 28 -5.38 0.36 4.76
CA LEU A 28 -5.62 0.81 3.39
C LEU A 28 -4.50 1.73 2.88
N LEU A 29 -4.05 2.67 3.71
CA LEU A 29 -2.97 3.59 3.36
C LEU A 29 -1.62 2.88 3.22
N ASP A 30 -1.35 1.87 4.04
CA ASP A 30 -0.14 1.06 3.94
C ASP A 30 -0.11 0.28 2.63
N MET A 31 -1.19 -0.43 2.30
CA MET A 31 -1.30 -1.14 1.01
C MET A 31 -1.21 -0.20 -0.20
N TRP A 32 -1.83 0.98 -0.12
CA TRP A 32 -1.72 1.99 -1.17
C TRP A 32 -0.28 2.52 -1.31
N THR A 33 0.43 2.70 -0.20
CA THR A 33 1.84 3.12 -0.17
C THR A 33 2.74 2.05 -0.79
N GLU A 34 2.55 0.79 -0.42
CA GLU A 34 3.30 -0.33 -1.02
C GLU A 34 3.07 -0.42 -2.53
N LYS A 35 1.81 -0.28 -2.99
CA LYS A 35 1.52 -0.22 -4.42
C LYS A 35 2.20 0.97 -5.12
N ALA A 36 2.28 2.13 -4.47
CA ALA A 36 2.97 3.28 -5.02
C ALA A 36 4.49 3.03 -5.12
N ASN A 37 5.05 2.34 -4.13
CA ASN A 37 6.45 1.95 -4.05
C ASN A 37 6.89 0.97 -5.15
N ASP A 38 5.98 0.21 -5.75
CA ASP A 38 6.28 -0.66 -6.91
C ASP A 38 6.90 0.12 -8.09
N SER A 39 6.57 1.40 -8.21
CA SER A 39 7.11 2.29 -9.26
C SER A 39 8.35 3.09 -8.82
N ALA A 40 8.75 2.97 -7.56
CA ALA A 40 9.87 3.74 -7.03
C ALA A 40 11.21 3.15 -7.46
N SER A 41 12.10 4.02 -7.98
CA SER A 41 13.49 3.65 -8.25
C SER A 41 14.32 3.83 -6.98
N TYR A 42 14.68 2.71 -6.36
CA TYR A 42 15.56 2.71 -5.19
C TYR A 42 17.03 2.72 -5.62
N ARG A 43 17.84 3.60 -5.01
CA ARG A 43 19.30 3.63 -5.21
C ARG A 43 19.96 2.31 -4.83
N ARG A 44 19.40 1.60 -3.85
CA ARG A 44 19.87 0.31 -3.35
C ARG A 44 18.66 -0.57 -3.11
N LEU A 45 18.59 -1.70 -3.81
CA LEU A 45 17.60 -2.73 -3.57
C LEU A 45 18.19 -3.73 -2.57
N ALA A 46 17.37 -4.17 -1.62
CA ALA A 46 17.75 -5.27 -0.74
C ALA A 46 17.88 -6.54 -1.59
N THR A 47 18.98 -7.27 -1.39
CA THR A 47 19.25 -8.53 -2.06
C THR A 47 18.95 -9.70 -1.14
N GLN A 48 18.91 -10.92 -1.68
CA GLN A 48 18.76 -12.13 -0.86
C GLN A 48 19.85 -12.23 0.23
N GLU A 49 21.09 -11.85 -0.09
CA GLU A 49 22.19 -11.82 0.89
C GLU A 49 21.94 -10.88 2.08
N ASP A 50 21.21 -9.78 1.87
CA ASP A 50 20.85 -8.87 2.97
C ASP A 50 19.82 -9.52 3.92
N PHE A 51 18.90 -10.34 3.38
CA PHE A 51 17.91 -11.08 4.18
C PHE A 51 18.52 -12.29 4.90
N ASP A 52 19.44 -13.01 4.26
CA ASP A 52 20.11 -14.18 4.86
C ASP A 52 21.03 -13.81 6.04
N ARG A 53 21.31 -12.51 6.22
CA ARG A 53 22.12 -11.95 7.32
C ARG A 53 21.30 -11.50 8.54
N PHE A 54 19.97 -11.52 8.47
CA PHE A 54 19.06 -11.22 9.59
C PHE A 54 18.78 -12.48 10.42
#